data_AF-A0A1F5SCP6-F1
#
_entry.id   AF-A0A1F5SCP6-F1
#
_cell.length_a   1.000
_cell.length_b   1.000
_cell.length_c   1.000
_cell.angle_alpha   90.00
_cell.angle_beta   90.00
_cell.angle_gamma   90.00
#
_symmetry.space_group_name_H-M   'P 1'
#
loop_
_entity.id
_entity.type
_entity.pdbx_description
1 polymer ?
#
loop_
_entity_poly.entity_id
_entity_poly.type
_entity_poly.pdbx_seq_one_letter_code
_entity_poly.pdbx_strand_id
1 'polypeptide(L)'
;MSNKQEDILVLLITNESKIEQLYKMFMTEFTSHQTLWSRLAAKKRYQVESLKDLSLRLDCHKLFKMHEYSSRILNYVGDFIDEQINRLKQGKIFLHDALIVTLRLEQSLKENNSWAALEPKHEDVSRFFKRLNYQTEQHVNLLFKVCDRVPACQIG
;
A
#
# COMPACT_ATOMS: atom_id res chain seq x y z
N MET A 1 -27.84 3.54 2.48
CA MET A 1 -26.91 4.62 2.09
C MET A 1 -25.53 4.14 2.52
N SER A 2 -24.61 3.89 1.58
CA SER A 2 -23.24 3.51 1.94
C SER A 2 -22.64 4.62 2.79
N ASN A 3 -22.08 4.28 3.96
CA ASN A 3 -21.50 5.29 4.84
C ASN A 3 -20.11 5.65 4.32
N LYS A 4 -19.77 6.95 4.25
CA LYS A 4 -18.47 7.43 3.74
C LYS A 4 -17.25 6.72 4.37
N GLN A 5 -17.33 6.23 5.62
CA GLN A 5 -16.24 5.46 6.25
C GLN A 5 -16.11 4.03 5.70
N GLU A 6 -17.22 3.38 5.35
CA GLU A 6 -17.23 2.05 4.74
C GLU A 6 -16.62 2.09 3.34
N ASP A 7 -17.02 3.07 2.52
CA ASP A 7 -16.47 3.27 1.18
C ASP A 7 -14.94 3.42 1.22
N ILE A 8 -14.43 4.09 2.25
CA ILE A 8 -13.00 4.32 2.43
C ILE A 8 -12.26 3.09 2.91
N LEU A 9 -12.85 2.32 3.84
CA LEU A 9 -12.29 1.03 4.21
C LEU A 9 -12.24 0.10 3.00
N VAL A 10 -13.28 0.08 2.18
CA VAL A 10 -13.31 -0.68 0.92
C VAL A 10 -12.22 -0.21 -0.03
N LEU A 11 -12.00 1.10 -0.17
CA LEU A 11 -10.92 1.64 -1.02
C LEU A 11 -9.53 1.28 -0.49
N LEU A 12 -9.30 1.38 0.82
CA LEU A 12 -8.03 0.99 1.45
C LEU A 12 -7.75 -0.50 1.27
N ILE A 13 -8.75 -1.35 1.55
CA ILE A 13 -8.65 -2.80 1.36
C ILE A 13 -8.36 -3.13 -0.11
N THR A 14 -9.07 -2.46 -1.04
CA THR A 14 -8.89 -2.63 -2.48
C THR A 14 -7.46 -2.25 -2.89
N ASN A 15 -6.97 -1.09 -2.48
CA ASN A 15 -5.63 -0.62 -2.83
C ASN A 15 -4.54 -1.54 -2.29
N GLU A 16 -4.60 -1.92 -1.01
CA GLU A 16 -3.60 -2.84 -0.44
C GLU A 16 -3.65 -4.22 -1.11
N SER A 17 -4.83 -4.70 -1.51
CA SER A 17 -4.99 -5.95 -2.25
C SER A 17 -4.39 -5.87 -3.66
N LYS A 18 -4.57 -4.73 -4.35
CA LYS A 18 -3.95 -4.49 -5.66
C LYS A 18 -2.43 -4.39 -5.56
N ILE A 19 -1.90 -3.75 -4.52
CA ILE A 19 -0.45 -3.70 -4.27
C ILE A 19 0.09 -5.11 -3.99
N GLU A 20 -0.61 -5.91 -3.16
CA GLU A 20 -0.25 -7.32 -2.95
C GLU A 20 -0.19 -8.08 -4.27
N GLN A 21 -1.20 -7.91 -5.13
CA GLN A 21 -1.24 -8.55 -6.45
C GLN A 21 -0.07 -8.13 -7.32
N LEU A 22 0.22 -6.83 -7.42
CA LEU A 22 1.35 -6.31 -8.18
C LEU A 22 2.67 -6.92 -7.69
N TYR A 23 2.88 -7.00 -6.38
CA TYR A 23 4.09 -7.61 -5.81
C TYR A 23 4.19 -9.10 -6.08
N LYS A 24 3.07 -9.85 -6.06
CA LYS A 24 3.08 -11.25 -6.50
C LYS A 24 3.44 -11.39 -7.97
N MET A 25 2.99 -10.46 -8.83
CA MET A 25 3.35 -10.50 -10.24
C MET A 25 4.84 -10.20 -10.44
N PHE A 26 5.39 -9.18 -9.75
CA PHE A 26 6.84 -8.91 -9.74
C PHE A 26 7.65 -10.09 -9.19
N MET A 27 7.12 -10.80 -8.19
CA MET A 27 7.75 -12.01 -7.66
C MET A 27 7.92 -13.10 -8.72
N THR A 28 6.93 -13.28 -9.59
CA THR A 28 6.95 -14.27 -10.68
C THR A 28 7.85 -13.81 -11.82
N GLU A 29 7.80 -12.53 -12.18
CA GLU A 29 8.57 -11.97 -13.30
C GLU A 29 10.07 -11.84 -12.97
N PHE A 30 10.38 -11.37 -11.76
CA PHE A 30 11.74 -11.03 -11.35
C PHE A 30 12.26 -11.98 -10.27
N THR A 31 12.52 -13.23 -10.68
CA THR A 31 12.93 -14.33 -9.79
C THR A 31 14.20 -14.03 -8.98
N SER A 32 15.12 -13.22 -9.52
CA SER A 32 16.34 -12.78 -8.80
C SER A 32 16.05 -11.98 -7.52
N HIS A 33 14.86 -11.39 -7.41
CA HIS A 33 14.42 -10.59 -6.27
C HIS A 33 13.15 -11.18 -5.61
N GLN A 34 12.88 -12.47 -5.84
CA GLN A 34 11.69 -13.16 -5.35
C GLN A 34 11.48 -13.01 -3.84
N THR A 35 12.55 -13.10 -3.04
CA THR A 35 12.47 -12.96 -1.57
C THR A 35 11.99 -11.58 -1.13
N LEU A 36 12.38 -10.52 -1.84
CA LEU A 36 11.93 -9.16 -1.57
C LEU A 36 10.42 -9.06 -1.81
N TRP A 37 9.98 -9.46 -3.00
CA TRP A 37 8.59 -9.37 -3.42
C TRP A 37 7.66 -10.23 -2.58
N SER A 38 8.10 -11.45 -2.24
CA SER A 38 7.38 -12.35 -1.34
C SER A 38 7.17 -11.72 0.04
N ARG A 39 8.22 -11.12 0.61
CA ARG A 39 8.13 -10.43 1.91
C ARG A 39 7.18 -9.24 1.87
N LEU A 40 7.25 -8.41 0.83
CA LEU A 40 6.35 -7.26 0.68
C LEU A 40 4.90 -7.70 0.49
N ALA A 41 4.65 -8.67 -0.40
CA ALA A 41 3.31 -9.22 -0.61
C ALA A 41 2.71 -9.83 0.67
N ALA A 42 3.50 -10.57 1.46
CA ALA A 42 3.04 -11.13 2.73
C ALA A 42 2.63 -10.03 3.72
N LYS A 43 3.38 -8.93 3.79
CA LYS A 43 3.03 -7.79 4.65
C LYS A 43 1.76 -7.10 4.15
N LYS A 44 1.59 -6.91 2.84
CA LYS A 44 0.37 -6.33 2.26
C LYS A 44 -0.86 -7.18 2.54
N ARG A 45 -0.75 -8.51 2.42
CA ARG A 45 -1.82 -9.43 2.83
C ARG A 45 -2.21 -9.25 4.30
N TYR A 46 -1.22 -9.15 5.18
CA TYR A 46 -1.50 -8.91 6.60
C TYR A 46 -2.28 -7.60 6.82
N GLN A 47 -1.93 -6.53 6.10
CA GLN A 47 -2.65 -5.26 6.18
C GLN A 47 -4.09 -5.39 5.67
N VAL A 48 -4.31 -6.07 4.55
CA VAL A 48 -5.64 -6.38 3.99
C VAL A 48 -6.51 -7.12 5.02
N GLU A 49 -6.01 -8.22 5.59
CA GLU A 49 -6.78 -9.01 6.56
C GLU A 49 -7.05 -8.23 7.84
N SER A 50 -6.09 -7.42 8.28
CA SER A 50 -6.23 -6.54 9.44
C SER A 50 -7.32 -5.48 9.22
N LEU A 51 -7.41 -4.90 8.02
CA LEU A 51 -8.44 -3.92 7.66
C LEU A 51 -9.83 -4.57 7.53
N LYS A 52 -9.91 -5.79 6.98
CA LYS A 52 -11.15 -6.56 6.93
C LYS A 52 -11.65 -6.87 8.34
N ASP A 53 -10.78 -7.35 9.22
CA ASP A 53 -11.11 -7.62 10.62
C ASP A 53 -11.61 -6.35 11.34
N LEU A 54 -10.95 -5.21 11.12
CA LEU A 54 -11.39 -3.92 11.63
C LEU A 54 -12.82 -3.56 11.14
N SER A 55 -13.11 -3.81 9.85
CA SER A 55 -14.42 -3.53 9.27
C SER A 55 -15.55 -4.39 9.83
N LEU A 56 -15.23 -5.58 10.37
CA LEU A 56 -16.19 -6.52 10.94
C LEU A 56 -16.46 -6.31 12.44
N ARG A 57 -15.45 -5.84 13.19
CA ARG A 57 -15.49 -5.77 14.66
C ARG A 57 -16.14 -4.53 15.24
N LEU A 58 -16.18 -3.45 14.46
CA LEU A 58 -16.60 -2.14 14.95
C LEU A 58 -17.72 -1.64 14.08
N ASP A 59 -18.66 -0.92 14.68
CA ASP A 59 -19.62 -0.13 13.93
C ASP A 59 -18.81 0.87 13.08
N CYS A 60 -18.66 0.53 11.80
CA CYS A 60 -17.83 1.19 10.81
C CYS A 60 -18.14 2.69 10.72
N HIS A 61 -19.30 3.10 11.20
CA HIS A 61 -19.80 4.46 11.21
C HIS A 61 -19.12 5.36 12.26
N LYS A 62 -18.31 4.81 13.18
CA LYS A 62 -17.65 5.56 14.25
C LYS A 62 -16.14 5.29 14.37
N LEU A 63 -15.50 4.73 13.35
CA LEU A 63 -14.08 4.36 13.41
C LEU A 63 -13.14 5.55 13.37
N PHE A 64 -13.36 6.45 12.41
CA PHE A 64 -12.48 7.60 12.18
C PHE A 64 -13.23 8.77 11.54
N LYS A 65 -12.69 9.99 11.66
CA LYS A 65 -13.06 11.10 10.76
C LYS A 65 -12.11 11.09 9.56
N MET A 66 -12.61 11.57 8.43
CA MET A 66 -11.82 11.69 7.20
C MET A 66 -12.03 13.06 6.58
N HIS A 67 -10.96 13.57 5.96
CA HIS A 67 -10.96 14.76 5.12
C HIS A 67 -11.30 14.39 3.68
N GLU A 68 -12.09 15.20 2.96
CA GLU A 68 -12.54 14.89 1.58
C GLU A 68 -11.38 14.67 0.60
N TYR A 69 -10.22 15.25 0.87
CA TYR A 69 -8.99 15.06 0.10
C TYR A 69 -8.52 13.59 0.06
N SER A 70 -8.83 12.80 1.09
CA SER A 70 -8.33 11.44 1.25
C SER A 70 -8.91 10.44 0.25
N SER A 71 -10.20 10.57 -0.15
CA SER A 71 -10.81 9.65 -1.13
C SER A 71 -10.21 9.80 -2.52
N ARG A 72 -9.96 11.05 -2.94
CA ARG A 72 -9.37 11.36 -4.26
C ARG A 72 -7.96 10.81 -4.39
N ILE A 73 -7.15 10.93 -3.32
CA ILE A 73 -5.80 10.33 -3.29
C ILE A 73 -5.89 8.81 -3.41
N LEU A 74 -6.78 8.17 -2.65
CA LEU A 74 -6.91 6.71 -2.68
C LEU A 74 -7.32 6.20 -4.07
N ASN A 75 -8.23 6.89 -4.75
CA ASN A 75 -8.59 6.55 -6.13
C ASN A 75 -7.41 6.71 -7.10
N TYR A 76 -6.67 7.82 -7.00
CA TYR A 76 -5.49 8.06 -7.83
C TYR A 76 -4.42 6.97 -7.64
N VAL A 77 -4.18 6.55 -6.39
CA VAL A 77 -3.28 5.43 -6.09
C VAL A 77 -3.78 4.13 -6.75
N GLY A 78 -5.09 3.85 -6.65
CA GLY A 78 -5.72 2.69 -7.28
C GLY A 78 -5.51 2.66 -8.80
N ASP A 79 -5.75 3.78 -9.48
CA ASP A 79 -5.59 3.92 -10.93
C ASP A 79 -4.13 3.74 -11.35
N PHE A 80 -3.20 4.32 -10.59
CA PHE A 80 -1.77 4.17 -10.83
C PHE A 80 -1.32 2.70 -10.70
N ILE A 81 -1.81 1.96 -9.70
CA ILE A 81 -1.49 0.53 -9.55
C ILE A 81 -2.00 -0.28 -10.73
N ASP A 82 -3.23 -0.01 -11.19
CA ASP A 82 -3.81 -0.69 -12.35
C ASP A 82 -3.00 -0.43 -13.63
N GLU A 83 -2.51 0.79 -13.81
CA GLU A 83 -1.59 1.14 -14.89
C GLU A 83 -0.30 0.30 -14.83
N GLN A 84 0.31 0.16 -13.65
CA GLN A 84 1.54 -0.62 -13.52
C GLN A 84 1.30 -2.12 -13.75
N ILE A 85 0.17 -2.67 -13.30
CA ILE A 85 -0.24 -4.05 -13.61
C ILE A 85 -0.37 -4.24 -15.12
N ASN A 86 -0.99 -3.28 -15.82
CA ASN A 86 -1.16 -3.36 -17.27
C ASN A 86 0.18 -3.25 -18.01
N ARG A 87 1.07 -2.35 -17.58
CA ARG A 87 2.42 -2.23 -18.13
C ARG A 87 3.24 -3.51 -17.94
N LEU A 88 3.13 -4.16 -16.77
CA LEU A 88 3.78 -5.45 -16.51
C LEU A 88 3.27 -6.54 -17.45
N LYS A 89 1.95 -6.68 -17.62
CA LYS A 89 1.35 -7.65 -18.54
C LYS A 89 1.76 -7.45 -20.00
N GLN A 90 2.10 -6.22 -20.38
CA GLN A 90 2.59 -5.88 -21.73
C GLN A 90 4.11 -6.09 -21.90
N GLY A 91 4.82 -6.55 -20.86
CA GLY A 91 6.29 -6.68 -20.90
C GLY A 91 7.03 -5.34 -20.93
N LYS A 92 6.39 -4.26 -20.46
CA LYS A 92 6.93 -2.88 -20.49
C LYS A 92 7.49 -2.40 -19.14
N ILE A 93 7.78 -3.34 -18.24
CA ILE A 93 8.38 -3.06 -16.94
C ILE A 93 9.63 -3.91 -16.82
N PHE A 94 10.77 -3.26 -16.62
CA PHE A 94 12.00 -3.93 -16.24
C PHE A 94 12.16 -3.94 -14.72
N LEU A 95 13.09 -4.74 -14.20
CA LEU A 95 13.34 -4.88 -12.77
C LEU A 95 13.55 -3.51 -12.08
N HIS A 96 14.33 -2.64 -12.70
CA HIS A 96 14.55 -1.28 -12.22
C HIS A 96 13.23 -0.51 -12.04
N ASP A 97 12.36 -0.57 -13.05
CA ASP A 97 11.07 0.13 -13.01
C ASP A 97 10.18 -0.44 -11.92
N ALA A 98 10.18 -1.77 -11.73
CA ALA A 98 9.44 -2.43 -10.66
C ALA A 98 9.91 -1.98 -9.27
N LEU A 99 11.22 -1.84 -9.07
CA LEU A 99 11.80 -1.32 -7.82
C LEU A 99 11.41 0.13 -7.58
N ILE A 100 11.51 1.01 -8.60
CA ILE A 100 11.10 2.41 -8.49
C ILE A 100 9.59 2.53 -8.21
N VAL A 101 8.75 1.81 -8.96
CA VAL A 101 7.30 1.79 -8.77
C VAL A 101 6.97 1.40 -7.33
N THR A 102 7.62 0.36 -6.83
CA THR A 102 7.39 -0.12 -5.47
C THR A 102 7.82 0.91 -4.42
N LEU A 103 9.01 1.50 -4.59
CA LEU A 103 9.50 2.54 -3.70
C LEU A 103 8.54 3.74 -3.68
N ARG A 104 8.10 4.20 -4.86
CA ARG A 104 7.13 5.31 -5.00
C ARG A 104 5.80 5.00 -4.35
N LEU A 105 5.27 3.78 -4.49
CA LEU A 105 4.02 3.37 -3.84
C LEU A 105 4.12 3.47 -2.32
N GLU A 106 5.17 2.87 -1.73
CA GLU A 106 5.33 2.84 -0.28
C GLU A 106 5.72 4.22 0.27
N GLN A 107 6.52 5.01 -0.45
CA GLN A 107 6.82 6.40 -0.10
C GLN A 107 5.57 7.27 -0.16
N SER A 108 4.74 7.15 -1.18
CA SER A 108 3.51 7.94 -1.30
C SER A 108 2.54 7.66 -0.15
N LEU A 109 2.44 6.39 0.30
CA LEU A 109 1.65 6.02 1.47
C LEU A 109 2.21 6.62 2.77
N LYS A 110 3.54 6.72 2.87
CA LYS A 110 4.24 7.33 4.01
C LYS A 110 4.13 8.86 4.01
N GLU A 111 4.49 9.52 2.91
CA GLU A 111 4.57 10.99 2.76
C GLU A 111 3.21 11.65 2.90
N ASN A 112 2.16 11.03 2.36
CA ASN A 112 0.80 11.51 2.53
C ASN A 112 0.23 11.21 3.92
N ASN A 113 1.03 10.60 4.81
CA ASN A 113 0.59 10.20 6.15
C ASN A 113 -0.76 9.49 6.07
N SER A 114 -0.96 8.62 5.06
CA SER A 114 -2.31 8.22 4.62
C SER A 114 -3.12 7.57 5.74
N TRP A 115 -2.43 6.95 6.71
CA TRP A 115 -3.00 6.38 7.92
C TRP A 115 -3.27 7.41 9.03
N ALA A 116 -2.45 8.46 9.15
CA ALA A 116 -2.64 9.55 10.11
C ALA A 116 -3.64 10.62 9.63
N ALA A 117 -3.91 10.68 8.31
CA ALA A 117 -4.99 11.48 7.74
C ALA A 117 -6.38 10.92 8.11
N LEU A 118 -6.45 9.68 8.59
CA LEU A 118 -7.62 9.12 9.25
C LEU A 118 -7.53 9.50 10.73
N GLU A 119 -8.48 10.28 11.23
CA GLU A 119 -8.51 10.68 12.63
C GLU A 119 -9.29 9.63 13.44
N PRO A 120 -8.60 8.68 14.12
CA PRO A 120 -9.26 7.58 14.81
C PRO A 120 -10.06 8.11 16.00
N LYS A 121 -11.29 7.61 16.17
CA LYS A 121 -12.16 8.00 17.30
C LYS A 121 -11.97 7.13 18.55
N HIS A 122 -11.28 6.01 18.40
CA HIS A 122 -11.03 5.03 19.46
C HIS A 122 -9.54 4.71 19.56
N GLU A 123 -9.06 4.44 20.77
CA GLU A 123 -7.65 4.14 21.01
C GLU A 123 -7.19 2.88 20.26
N ASP A 124 -8.05 1.86 20.16
CA ASP A 124 -7.75 0.63 19.42
C ASP A 124 -7.52 0.90 17.93
N VAL A 125 -8.36 1.74 17.33
CA VAL A 125 -8.24 2.18 15.94
C VAL A 125 -6.99 3.05 15.75
N SER A 126 -6.66 3.88 16.73
CA SER A 126 -5.41 4.67 16.72
C SER A 126 -4.17 3.79 16.75
N ARG A 127 -4.13 2.80 17.67
CA ARG A 127 -3.03 1.83 17.76
C ARG A 127 -2.90 1.01 16.49
N PHE A 128 -4.03 0.68 15.87
CA PHE A 128 -4.07 -0.02 14.59
C PHE A 128 -3.44 0.81 13.46
N PHE A 129 -3.88 2.06 13.25
CA PHE A 129 -3.31 2.90 12.19
C PHE A 129 -1.84 3.26 12.41
N LYS A 130 -1.42 3.48 13.67
CA LYS A 130 0.00 3.67 14.00
C LYS A 130 0.85 2.44 13.62
N ARG A 131 0.32 1.23 13.84
CA ARG A 131 1.01 -0.02 13.44
C ARG A 131 1.13 -0.13 11.92
N LEU A 132 0.08 0.19 11.17
CA LEU A 132 0.13 0.19 9.71
C LEU A 132 1.17 1.19 9.19
N ASN A 133 1.21 2.40 9.77
CA ASN A 133 2.20 3.41 9.40
C ASN A 133 3.63 2.91 9.64
N TYR A 134 3.90 2.34 10.82
CA TYR A 134 5.20 1.76 11.13
C TYR A 134 5.60 0.64 10.17
N GLN A 135 4.66 -0.21 9.75
CA GLN A 135 4.93 -1.25 8.76
C GLN A 135 5.30 -0.66 7.39
N THR A 136 4.57 0.35 6.92
CA THR A 136 4.89 1.07 5.67
C THR A 136 6.29 1.69 5.74
N GLU A 137 6.68 2.30 6.86
CA GLU A 137 8.04 2.83 7.04
C GLU A 137 9.11 1.75 6.92
N GLN A 138 8.87 0.56 7.48
CA GLN A 138 9.79 -0.57 7.33
C GLN A 138 9.90 -1.03 5.87
N HIS A 139 8.83 -0.92 5.07
CA HIS A 139 8.88 -1.27 3.64
C HIS A 139 9.77 -0.28 2.89
N VAL A 140 9.56 1.01 3.11
CA VAL A 140 10.38 2.08 2.51
C VAL A 140 11.86 1.89 2.84
N ASN A 141 12.19 1.64 4.11
CA ASN A 141 13.57 1.43 4.54
C ASN A 141 14.20 0.17 3.92
N LEU A 142 13.42 -0.90 3.75
CA LEU A 142 13.88 -2.11 3.05
C LEU A 142 14.16 -1.82 1.57
N LEU A 143 13.27 -1.07 0.92
CA LEU A 143 13.37 -0.74 -0.50
C LEU A 143 14.52 0.20 -0.82
N PHE A 144 14.78 1.21 0.03
CA PHE A 144 15.97 2.05 -0.10
C PHE A 144 17.26 1.22 -0.09
N LYS A 145 17.42 0.30 0.88
CA LYS A 145 18.60 -0.58 0.97
C LYS A 145 18.78 -1.47 -0.27
N VAL A 146 17.70 -1.85 -0.93
CA VAL A 146 17.76 -2.63 -2.17
C VAL A 146 18.08 -1.73 -3.35
N CYS A 147 17.44 -0.57 -3.46
CA CYS A 147 17.68 0.39 -4.54
C CYS A 147 19.11 0.92 -4.53
N ASP A 148 19.70 1.18 -3.35
CA ASP A 148 21.10 1.61 -3.22
C ASP A 148 22.10 0.60 -3.80
N ARG A 149 21.71 -0.69 -3.85
CA ARG A 149 22.53 -1.78 -4.36
C ARG A 149 22.29 -2.08 -5.84
N VAL A 150 21.31 -1.42 -6.46
CA VAL A 150 21.00 -1.54 -7.89
C VAL A 150 21.44 -0.23 -8.55
N PRO A 151 22.53 -0.21 -9.35
CA PRO A 151 23.08 1.04 -9.90
C PRO A 151 22.07 1.88 -10.68
N ALA A 152 21.12 1.23 -11.36
CA ALA A 152 20.06 1.92 -12.09
C ALA A 152 19.07 2.65 -11.18
N CYS A 153 18.88 2.21 -9.92
CA CYS A 153 17.93 2.79 -8.97
C CYS A 153 18.53 3.90 -8.09
N GLN A 154 19.79 4.32 -8.32
CA GLN A 154 20.40 5.41 -7.58
C GLN A 154 19.70 6.73 -7.95
N ILE A 155 18.86 7.21 -7.04
CA ILE A 155 18.20 8.51 -7.16
C ILE A 155 19.26 9.55 -6.72
N GLY A 156 19.93 10.15 -7.69
CA GLY A 156 20.77 11.34 -7.49
C GLY A 156 19.92 12.57 -7.16
#